data_AF-A0AAD8N0S7-F1
#
_entry.id   AF-A0AAD8N0S7-F1
#
_cell.length_a   1.000
_cell.length_b   1.000
_cell.length_c   1.000
_cell.angle_alpha   90.00
_cell.angle_beta   90.00
_cell.angle_gamma   90.00
#
_symmetry.space_group_name_H-M   'P 1'
#
loop_
_entity.id
_entity.type
_entity.pdbx_description
1 polymer ?
#
loop_
_entity_poly.entity_id
_entity_poly.type
_entity_poly.pdbx_seq_one_letter_code
_entity_poly.pdbx_strand_id
1 'polypeptide(L)'
;MDEIPLCIMFNIFSRIPPKSLLQLRCVSKSWLKIIDDPFLCHMHIHCGSVELQTPLFLPRFTNLINSVRMCAAYDSEDDRMIYAGRIPMAELNVDGFCAFGSCNGLLYFAGYYCDEKIFVSNPLRNQFRALPPIYFPPTDDFLALMKYSSWSRSKHPEESPVNAYGLGFDSSTNTFKMVCTLQNTGECKGTVVHNLGTNSWRKISSVPQYPIYGKPVFVHGFLHWLLSPLRQYYGDLPVDNTIISFDICKEKFELLPHPGIWSKNMDEFRLIDCNGHFRLFDRNSDLGVADISMNDKDIDIWVMDHVKKEWSKVYNIRLTQTLAAAYNDVCIYAIACIYNDNDIGMYQEGQIFLKSYKGYWIFSTETGGLRFKQISGLSNGAAQILSHTGSLVLI
;
A
#
# COMPACT_ATOMS: atom_id res chain seq x y z
N MET A 1 4.72 34.53 -33.96
CA MET A 1 5.30 34.02 -32.71
C MET A 1 5.27 32.51 -32.88
N ASP A 2 6.41 31.89 -33.12
CA ASP A 2 6.47 30.50 -33.54
C ASP A 2 5.88 29.59 -32.45
N GLU A 3 4.82 28.86 -32.78
CA GLU A 3 4.23 27.90 -31.85
C GLU A 3 5.19 26.73 -31.66
N ILE A 4 5.58 26.47 -30.41
CA ILE A 4 6.35 25.29 -30.05
C ILE A 4 5.54 24.04 -30.48
N PRO A 5 6.09 23.13 -31.28
CA PRO A 5 5.39 21.92 -31.70
C PRO A 5 4.83 21.10 -30.52
N LEU A 6 3.62 20.56 -30.68
CA LEU A 6 2.93 19.80 -29.61
C LEU A 6 3.79 18.66 -29.06
N CYS A 7 4.53 17.92 -29.91
CA CYS A 7 5.41 16.84 -29.47
C CYS A 7 6.51 17.31 -28.50
N ILE A 8 7.04 18.52 -28.71
CA ILE A 8 8.03 19.13 -27.82
C ILE A 8 7.36 19.53 -26.50
N MET A 9 6.15 20.08 -26.55
CA MET A 9 5.37 20.41 -25.35
C MET A 9 5.10 19.16 -24.49
N PHE A 10 4.65 18.05 -25.08
CA PHE A 10 4.45 16.79 -24.35
C PHE A 10 5.77 16.28 -23.74
N ASN A 11 6.90 16.35 -24.46
CA ASN A 11 8.19 15.93 -23.94
C ASN A 11 8.63 16.81 -22.75
N ILE A 12 8.51 18.13 -22.86
CA ILE A 12 8.81 19.06 -21.77
C ILE A 12 7.91 18.76 -20.57
N PHE A 13 6.59 18.71 -20.77
CA PHE A 13 5.64 18.51 -19.68
C PHE A 13 5.82 17.14 -19.02
N SER A 14 6.13 16.07 -19.76
CA SER A 14 6.37 14.73 -19.20
C SER A 14 7.50 14.66 -18.16
N ARG A 15 8.36 15.68 -18.10
CA ARG A 15 9.50 15.77 -17.17
C ARG A 15 9.24 16.71 -15.99
N ILE A 16 8.11 17.42 -15.98
CA ILE A 16 7.76 18.36 -14.91
C ILE A 16 6.93 17.61 -13.85
N PRO A 17 7.20 17.81 -12.54
CA PRO A 17 6.40 17.21 -11.48
C PRO A 17 4.88 17.45 -11.67
N PRO A 18 4.02 16.42 -11.55
CA PRO A 18 2.56 16.54 -11.62
C PRO A 18 1.97 17.73 -10.86
N LYS A 19 2.47 18.02 -9.65
CA LYS A 19 2.01 19.16 -8.85
C LYS A 19 2.24 20.50 -9.54
N SER A 20 3.42 20.70 -10.13
CA SER A 20 3.76 21.91 -10.88
C SER A 20 2.94 22.00 -12.17
N LEU A 21 2.76 20.89 -12.89
CA LEU A 21 1.92 20.86 -14.09
C LEU A 21 0.48 21.29 -13.81
N LEU A 22 -0.11 20.82 -12.71
CA LEU A 22 -1.47 21.23 -12.36
C LEU A 22 -1.59 22.74 -12.08
N GLN A 23 -0.54 23.39 -11.60
CA GLN A 23 -0.50 24.86 -11.48
C GLN A 23 -0.41 25.52 -12.86
N LEU A 24 0.36 24.95 -13.80
CA LEU A 24 0.50 25.45 -15.16
C LEU A 24 -0.79 25.40 -16.00
N ARG A 25 -1.82 24.68 -15.54
CA ARG A 25 -3.16 24.67 -16.15
C ARG A 25 -3.78 26.07 -16.26
N CYS A 26 -3.42 27.00 -15.38
CA CYS A 26 -3.96 28.36 -15.41
C CYS A 26 -3.28 29.29 -16.45
N VAL A 27 -2.18 28.86 -17.08
CA VAL A 27 -1.37 29.70 -17.99
C VAL A 27 -2.09 29.94 -19.32
N SER A 28 -2.65 28.90 -19.94
CA SER A 28 -3.40 29.03 -21.21
C SER A 28 -4.36 27.86 -21.43
N LYS A 29 -5.37 28.07 -22.29
CA LYS A 29 -6.31 27.00 -22.70
C LYS A 29 -5.60 25.86 -23.43
N SER A 30 -4.56 26.16 -24.20
CA SER A 30 -3.76 25.14 -24.91
C SER A 30 -3.00 24.26 -23.93
N TRP A 31 -2.39 24.86 -22.90
CA TRP A 31 -1.65 24.13 -21.87
C TRP A 31 -2.58 23.28 -21.02
N LEU A 32 -3.74 23.82 -20.63
CA LEU A 32 -4.80 23.07 -19.96
C LEU A 32 -5.16 21.80 -20.74
N LYS A 33 -5.38 21.90 -22.05
CA LYS A 33 -5.72 20.75 -22.90
C LYS A 33 -4.61 19.69 -22.95
N ILE A 34 -3.34 20.11 -23.05
CA ILE A 34 -2.20 19.18 -23.07
C ILE A 34 -2.04 18.50 -21.71
N ILE A 35 -2.21 19.25 -20.61
CA ILE A 35 -2.01 18.75 -19.24
C ILE A 35 -3.11 17.76 -18.82
N ASP A 36 -4.34 17.97 -19.31
CA ASP A 36 -5.46 17.05 -19.09
C ASP A 36 -5.54 15.94 -20.16
N ASP A 37 -4.61 15.90 -21.11
CA ASP A 37 -4.56 14.86 -22.13
C ASP A 37 -4.10 13.51 -21.53
N PRO A 38 -4.86 12.41 -21.71
CA PRO A 38 -4.48 11.09 -21.21
C PRO A 38 -3.10 10.62 -21.67
N PHE A 39 -2.66 11.02 -22.87
CA PHE A 39 -1.35 10.67 -23.39
C PHE A 39 -0.22 11.21 -22.51
N LEU A 40 -0.32 12.47 -22.05
CA LEU A 40 0.66 13.04 -21.13
C LEU A 40 0.68 12.26 -19.80
N CYS A 41 -0.50 11.91 -19.29
CA CYS A 41 -0.61 11.12 -18.07
C CYS A 41 0.11 9.76 -18.19
N HIS A 42 -0.06 9.06 -19.31
CA HIS A 42 0.64 7.79 -19.54
C HIS A 42 2.14 8.01 -19.67
N MET A 43 2.59 9.09 -20.33
CA MET A 43 4.01 9.44 -20.35
C MET A 43 4.57 9.65 -18.94
N HIS A 44 3.87 10.32 -18.03
CA HIS A 44 4.34 10.46 -16.64
C HIS A 44 4.48 9.14 -15.90
N ILE A 45 3.51 8.24 -16.07
CA ILE A 45 3.53 6.93 -15.43
C ILE A 45 4.71 6.10 -15.94
N HIS A 46 5.01 6.15 -17.24
CA HIS A 46 6.07 5.34 -17.86
C HIS A 46 7.46 5.99 -17.81
N CYS A 47 7.55 7.31 -17.90
CA CYS A 47 8.82 8.02 -17.97
C CYS A 47 9.41 8.33 -16.59
N GLY A 48 8.73 7.96 -15.50
CA GLY A 48 9.25 8.03 -14.14
C GLY A 48 9.94 9.36 -13.86
N SER A 49 9.19 10.46 -13.80
CA SER A 49 9.79 11.66 -13.21
C SER A 49 10.25 11.29 -11.80
N VAL A 50 11.53 11.50 -11.50
CA VAL A 50 12.10 11.39 -10.15
C VAL A 50 11.46 12.49 -9.32
N GLU A 51 10.20 12.29 -8.97
CA GLU A 51 9.44 13.20 -8.11
C GLU A 51 9.81 12.83 -6.68
N LEU A 52 10.19 13.83 -5.90
CA LEU A 52 10.34 13.66 -4.46
C LEU A 52 8.99 13.20 -3.93
N GLN A 53 8.96 11.95 -3.46
CA GLN A 53 7.83 11.39 -2.76
C GLN A 53 7.42 12.35 -1.65
N THR A 54 6.16 12.78 -1.67
CA THR A 54 5.59 13.61 -0.61
C THR A 54 5.01 12.67 0.44
N PRO A 55 5.56 12.61 1.66
CA PRO A 55 4.92 11.86 2.71
C PRO A 55 3.56 12.49 3.01
N LEU A 56 2.50 11.68 2.99
CA LEU A 56 1.15 12.04 3.35
C LEU A 56 0.82 11.51 4.74
N PHE A 57 0.33 12.39 5.58
CA PHE A 57 -0.36 12.03 6.80
C PHE A 57 -1.79 11.63 6.52
N LEU A 58 -2.16 10.49 7.10
CA LEU A 58 -3.49 9.94 7.13
C LEU A 58 -3.88 9.62 8.58
N PRO A 59 -5.12 9.86 9.01
CA PRO A 59 -5.55 9.42 10.33
C PRO A 59 -5.48 7.88 10.42
N ARG A 60 -5.08 7.37 11.60
CA ARG A 60 -5.05 5.93 11.92
C ARG A 60 -6.47 5.42 11.98
N PHE A 61 -6.75 4.29 11.34
CA PHE A 61 -8.03 3.63 11.42
C PHE A 61 -8.46 3.37 12.86
N THR A 62 -9.60 3.95 13.23
CA THR A 62 -10.35 3.61 14.44
C THR A 62 -11.82 3.56 14.07
N ASN A 63 -12.60 2.82 14.84
CA ASN A 63 -14.03 2.56 14.63
C ASN A 63 -14.91 3.83 14.70
N LEU A 64 -14.30 5.02 14.84
CA LEU A 64 -14.93 6.29 15.18
C LEU A 64 -14.55 7.40 14.19
N ILE A 65 -13.88 7.07 13.09
CA ILE A 65 -13.49 8.06 12.09
C ILE A 65 -14.60 8.15 11.05
N ASN A 66 -15.21 9.34 10.97
CA ASN A 66 -16.22 9.69 9.98
C ASN A 66 -15.61 10.44 8.78
N SER A 67 -14.34 10.87 8.87
CA SER A 67 -13.62 11.49 7.77
C SER A 67 -12.12 11.23 7.76
N VAL A 68 -11.57 10.92 6.58
CA VAL A 68 -10.15 10.76 6.32
C VAL A 68 -9.62 12.06 5.72
N ARG A 69 -8.80 12.78 6.48
CA ARG A 69 -8.05 13.95 6.00
C ARG A 69 -6.65 13.55 5.58
N MET A 70 -6.29 13.92 4.36
CA MET A 70 -4.99 13.63 3.75
C MET A 70 -4.18 14.90 3.74
N CYS A 71 -3.15 14.98 4.58
CA CYS A 71 -2.33 16.18 4.71
C CYS A 71 -0.90 15.89 4.26
N ALA A 72 -0.26 16.81 3.55
CA ALA A 72 1.17 16.71 3.32
C ALA A 72 1.94 16.80 4.65
N ALA A 73 2.98 15.99 4.78
CA ALA A 73 3.92 15.98 5.90
C ALA A 73 5.11 16.89 5.62
N TYR A 74 5.55 17.62 6.64
CA TYR A 74 6.73 18.49 6.55
C TYR A 74 7.59 18.34 7.80
N ASP A 75 8.90 18.32 7.62
CA ASP A 75 9.85 18.32 8.73
C ASP A 75 9.94 19.70 9.39
N SER A 76 10.15 19.71 10.71
CA SER A 76 10.51 20.91 11.45
C SER A 76 11.92 21.39 11.09
N GLU A 77 12.17 22.68 11.31
CA GLU A 77 13.50 23.28 11.08
C GLU A 77 14.60 22.63 11.93
N ASP A 78 14.26 22.13 13.12
CA ASP A 78 15.18 21.41 14.02
C ASP A 78 15.25 19.90 13.76
N ASP A 79 14.52 19.40 12.74
CA ASP A 79 14.46 17.99 12.32
C ASP A 79 13.95 17.00 13.40
N ARG A 80 13.34 17.49 14.47
CA ARG A 80 12.80 16.66 15.58
C ARG A 80 11.33 16.29 15.43
N MET A 81 10.59 17.04 14.62
CA MET A 81 9.14 16.94 14.50
C MET A 81 8.74 16.79 13.04
N ILE A 82 7.65 16.05 12.81
CA ILE A 82 6.95 16.02 11.54
C ILE A 82 5.56 16.63 11.76
N TYR A 83 5.23 17.64 10.96
CA TYR A 83 3.97 18.36 11.02
C TYR A 83 3.03 17.95 9.89
N ALA A 84 1.76 17.75 10.24
CA ALA A 84 0.70 17.69 9.24
C ALA A 84 0.37 19.10 8.74
N GLY A 85 0.29 19.25 7.41
CA GLY A 85 -0.19 20.48 6.79
C GLY A 85 -1.57 20.87 7.30
N ARG A 86 -1.78 22.17 7.55
CA ARG A 86 -3.04 22.71 8.09
C ARG A 86 -4.21 22.54 7.13
N ILE A 87 -3.93 22.60 5.83
CA ILE A 87 -4.92 22.46 4.77
C ILE A 87 -4.80 21.03 4.22
N PRO A 88 -5.85 20.21 4.30
CA PRO A 88 -5.83 18.88 3.71
C PRO A 88 -5.73 19.00 2.19
N MET A 89 -4.93 18.14 1.57
CA MET A 89 -4.92 17.95 0.12
C MET A 89 -6.22 17.32 -0.36
N ALA A 90 -6.84 16.50 0.50
CA ALA A 90 -8.05 15.76 0.22
C ALA A 90 -8.77 15.43 1.55
N GLU A 91 -10.10 15.45 1.55
CA GLU A 91 -10.93 15.02 2.68
C GLU A 91 -12.05 14.13 2.16
N LEU A 92 -12.16 12.91 2.72
CA LEU A 92 -13.17 11.93 2.35
C LEU A 92 -14.00 11.56 3.57
N ASN A 93 -15.32 11.67 3.47
CA ASN A 93 -16.20 11.12 4.50
C ASN A 93 -16.38 9.62 4.27
N VAL A 94 -15.84 8.81 5.18
CA VAL A 94 -15.98 7.36 5.18
C VAL A 94 -16.49 6.93 6.55
N ASP A 95 -17.37 5.95 6.56
CA ASP A 95 -17.81 5.30 7.79
C ASP A 95 -16.96 4.04 7.99
N GLY A 96 -16.19 3.95 9.08
CA GLY A 96 -15.59 2.69 9.53
C GLY A 96 -14.12 2.45 9.16
N PHE A 97 -13.74 1.16 9.11
CA PHE A 97 -12.36 0.70 9.01
C PHE A 97 -11.94 0.55 7.55
N CYS A 98 -11.05 1.41 7.05
CA CYS A 98 -10.59 1.33 5.68
C CYS A 98 -9.18 0.73 5.59
N ALA A 99 -9.01 -0.36 4.85
CA ALA A 99 -7.72 -0.65 4.23
C ALA A 99 -7.48 0.34 3.09
N PHE A 100 -6.23 0.74 2.85
CA PHE A 100 -5.91 1.58 1.71
C PHE A 100 -4.55 1.24 1.13
N GLY A 101 -4.42 1.45 -0.17
CA GLY A 101 -3.15 1.34 -0.88
C GLY A 101 -3.02 2.39 -1.96
N SER A 102 -1.89 2.32 -2.66
CA SER A 102 -1.46 3.33 -3.61
C SER A 102 -0.94 2.68 -4.88
N CYS A 103 -1.22 3.30 -6.02
CA CYS A 103 -0.66 2.91 -7.32
C CYS A 103 -0.54 4.14 -8.21
N ASN A 104 0.67 4.48 -8.64
CA ASN A 104 0.96 5.62 -9.53
C ASN A 104 0.25 6.92 -9.12
N GLY A 105 0.28 7.22 -7.82
CA GLY A 105 -0.33 8.40 -7.21
C GLY A 105 -1.86 8.40 -7.10
N LEU A 106 -2.54 7.30 -7.45
CA LEU A 106 -3.91 7.06 -7.01
C LEU A 106 -3.90 6.34 -5.68
N LEU A 107 -4.85 6.69 -4.81
CA LEU A 107 -5.09 6.05 -3.53
C LEU A 107 -6.44 5.37 -3.56
N TYR A 108 -6.58 4.21 -2.93
CA TYR A 108 -7.88 3.56 -2.79
C TYR A 108 -8.18 3.27 -1.33
N PHE A 109 -9.44 3.32 -0.95
CA PHE A 109 -9.94 2.99 0.38
C PHE A 109 -10.99 1.91 0.23
N ALA A 110 -10.87 0.84 1.00
CA ALA A 110 -11.82 -0.27 0.99
C ALA A 110 -12.09 -0.71 2.42
N GLY A 111 -13.36 -0.98 2.71
CA GLY A 111 -13.74 -1.53 4.00
C GLY A 111 -13.23 -2.94 4.22
N TYR A 112 -12.92 -3.30 5.46
CA TYR A 112 -12.55 -4.68 5.81
C TYR A 112 -13.71 -5.68 5.64
N TYR A 113 -14.96 -5.20 5.63
CA TYR A 113 -16.17 -6.02 5.53
C TYR A 113 -16.85 -5.93 4.15
N CYS A 114 -17.59 -6.98 3.78
CA CYS A 114 -18.07 -7.20 2.40
C CYS A 114 -19.16 -6.25 1.90
N ASP A 115 -19.76 -5.43 2.77
CA ASP A 115 -20.82 -4.49 2.40
C ASP A 115 -20.32 -3.06 2.15
N GLU A 116 -19.02 -2.82 2.27
CA GLU A 116 -18.45 -1.48 2.28
C GLU A 116 -18.00 -1.01 0.88
N LYS A 117 -18.16 0.30 0.66
CA LYS A 117 -17.86 0.96 -0.60
C LYS A 117 -16.35 1.05 -0.80
N ILE A 118 -15.88 0.72 -2.00
CA ILE A 118 -14.50 0.99 -2.40
C ILE A 118 -14.44 2.38 -3.02
N PHE A 119 -13.53 3.21 -2.55
CA PHE A 119 -13.27 4.54 -3.07
C PHE A 119 -11.89 4.60 -3.70
N VAL A 120 -11.77 5.37 -4.78
CA VAL A 120 -10.48 5.76 -5.35
C VAL A 120 -10.38 7.28 -5.27
N SER A 121 -9.21 7.78 -4.91
CA SER A 121 -8.89 9.20 -4.79
C SER A 121 -7.66 9.54 -5.60
N ASN A 122 -7.70 10.70 -6.25
CA ASN A 122 -6.51 11.43 -6.65
C ASN A 122 -6.40 12.68 -5.76
N PRO A 123 -5.58 12.64 -4.68
CA PRO A 123 -5.44 13.75 -3.75
C PRO A 123 -4.95 15.03 -4.43
N LEU A 124 -4.07 14.89 -5.41
CA LEU A 124 -3.46 16.02 -6.08
C LEU A 124 -4.48 16.79 -6.94
N ARG A 125 -5.47 16.09 -7.49
CA ARG A 125 -6.60 16.70 -8.22
C ARG A 125 -7.83 16.96 -7.34
N ASN A 126 -7.77 16.64 -6.05
CA ASN A 126 -8.92 16.64 -5.13
C ASN A 126 -10.14 15.90 -5.71
N GLN A 127 -9.90 14.75 -6.36
CA GLN A 127 -10.92 13.93 -6.99
C GLN A 127 -11.16 12.66 -6.17
N PHE A 128 -12.42 12.22 -6.14
CA PHE A 128 -12.85 11.01 -5.47
C PHE A 128 -13.93 10.33 -6.28
N ARG A 129 -13.86 9.01 -6.35
CA ARG A 129 -14.83 8.18 -7.04
C ARG A 129 -15.14 6.94 -6.22
N ALA A 130 -16.41 6.74 -5.91
CA ALA A 130 -16.89 5.46 -5.43
C ALA A 130 -16.94 4.47 -6.60
N LEU A 131 -16.38 3.29 -6.42
CA LEU A 131 -16.53 2.19 -7.36
C LEU A 131 -17.95 1.61 -7.24
N PRO A 132 -18.51 1.04 -8.33
CA PRO A 132 -19.78 0.36 -8.27
C PRO A 132 -19.73 -0.76 -7.21
N PRO A 133 -20.83 -1.09 -6.53
CA PRO A 133 -20.84 -2.20 -5.61
C PRO A 133 -20.60 -3.52 -6.35
N ILE A 134 -20.02 -4.48 -5.65
CA ILE A 134 -19.74 -5.81 -6.19
C ILE A 134 -21.06 -6.61 -6.18
N TYR A 135 -21.77 -6.61 -7.32
CA TYR A 135 -23.00 -7.38 -7.53
C TYR A 135 -22.77 -8.54 -8.50
N PHE A 136 -23.22 -9.75 -8.13
CA PHE A 136 -23.32 -10.91 -9.02
C PHE A 136 -24.78 -11.42 -9.05
N PRO A 137 -25.14 -12.41 -9.89
CA PRO A 137 -26.45 -13.03 -9.87
C PRO A 137 -26.69 -13.83 -8.58
N PRO A 138 -27.93 -13.88 -8.04
CA PRO A 138 -28.25 -14.54 -6.76
C PRO A 138 -28.04 -16.06 -6.72
N THR A 139 -27.74 -16.70 -7.84
CA THR A 139 -27.39 -18.13 -7.94
C THR A 139 -25.88 -18.41 -7.80
N ASP A 140 -25.04 -17.38 -7.61
CA ASP A 140 -23.60 -17.54 -7.41
C ASP A 140 -23.31 -17.68 -5.89
N ASP A 141 -22.74 -18.82 -5.48
CA ASP A 141 -22.32 -19.09 -4.09
C ASP A 141 -21.44 -17.95 -3.52
N PHE A 142 -20.75 -17.24 -4.42
CA PHE A 142 -19.94 -16.06 -4.11
C PHE A 142 -20.73 -14.94 -3.40
N LEU A 143 -22.00 -14.68 -3.79
CA LEU A 143 -22.83 -13.67 -3.12
C LEU A 143 -23.49 -14.13 -1.84
N ALA A 144 -23.83 -15.42 -1.75
CA ALA A 144 -24.36 -15.99 -0.52
C ALA A 144 -23.32 -15.82 0.60
N LEU A 145 -22.04 -16.06 0.30
CA LEU A 145 -20.92 -15.84 1.22
C LEU A 145 -20.69 -14.37 1.57
N MET A 146 -20.80 -13.45 0.59
CA MET A 146 -20.71 -12.00 0.87
C MET A 146 -21.84 -11.52 1.79
N LYS A 147 -23.08 -11.96 1.59
CA LYS A 147 -24.23 -11.54 2.42
C LYS A 147 -24.27 -12.19 3.81
N TYR A 148 -23.75 -13.41 3.96
CA TYR A 148 -23.66 -14.07 5.28
C TYR A 148 -22.73 -13.30 6.23
N SER A 149 -21.72 -12.63 5.67
CA SER A 149 -20.72 -11.85 6.43
C SER A 149 -21.24 -10.55 7.05
N SER A 150 -22.24 -9.91 6.45
CA SER A 150 -22.75 -8.63 6.94
C SER A 150 -23.80 -8.75 8.04
N TRP A 151 -24.45 -9.92 8.15
CA TRP A 151 -25.42 -10.22 9.21
C TRP A 151 -24.77 -10.81 10.47
N SER A 152 -23.56 -11.36 10.39
CA SER A 152 -22.87 -11.98 11.53
C SER A 152 -22.18 -10.93 12.43
N ARG A 153 -22.97 -10.11 13.12
CA ARG A 153 -22.50 -9.42 14.35
C ARG A 153 -22.47 -10.34 15.57
N SER A 154 -22.74 -11.64 15.41
CA SER A 154 -22.92 -12.54 16.55
C SER A 154 -22.45 -13.98 16.30
N LYS A 155 -21.49 -14.38 17.15
CA LYS A 155 -21.22 -15.70 17.77
C LYS A 155 -19.97 -16.49 17.35
N HIS A 156 -19.39 -16.31 16.17
CA HIS A 156 -18.12 -16.98 15.81
C HIS A 156 -17.18 -16.04 15.03
N PRO A 157 -16.20 -15.38 15.69
CA PRO A 157 -15.22 -14.50 15.03
C PRO A 157 -14.33 -15.21 14.01
N GLU A 158 -14.26 -16.52 14.08
CA GLU A 158 -13.33 -17.39 13.34
C GLU A 158 -13.80 -17.76 11.92
N GLU A 159 -14.96 -17.25 11.46
CA GLU A 159 -15.54 -17.59 10.13
C GLU A 159 -15.91 -16.34 9.31
N SER A 160 -15.43 -15.16 9.70
CA SER A 160 -15.71 -13.92 8.96
C SER A 160 -14.79 -13.83 7.74
N PRO A 161 -15.33 -13.66 6.52
CA PRO A 161 -14.50 -13.45 5.35
C PRO A 161 -13.74 -12.13 5.45
N VAL A 162 -12.44 -12.17 5.13
CA VAL A 162 -11.55 -11.00 5.14
C VAL A 162 -11.21 -10.68 3.70
N ASN A 163 -11.71 -9.59 3.14
CA ASN A 163 -11.36 -9.25 1.77
C ASN A 163 -9.94 -8.68 1.70
N ALA A 164 -9.19 -9.08 0.66
CA ALA A 164 -7.97 -8.38 0.29
C ALA A 164 -8.21 -7.59 -1.00
N TYR A 165 -7.69 -6.36 -1.02
CA TYR A 165 -7.88 -5.42 -2.11
C TYR A 165 -6.54 -4.91 -2.58
N GLY A 166 -6.39 -4.68 -3.89
CA GLY A 166 -5.22 -4.06 -4.46
C GLY A 166 -5.51 -3.30 -5.75
N LEU A 167 -4.93 -2.11 -5.88
CA LEU A 167 -5.00 -1.29 -7.09
C LEU A 167 -3.69 -1.43 -7.85
N GLY A 168 -3.75 -1.86 -9.12
CA GLY A 168 -2.58 -1.96 -9.99
C GLY A 168 -2.79 -1.26 -11.33
N PHE A 169 -1.70 -0.91 -12.00
CA PHE A 169 -1.71 -0.31 -13.33
C PHE A 169 -1.39 -1.36 -14.40
N ASP A 170 -2.31 -1.53 -15.35
CA ASP A 170 -2.11 -2.37 -16.53
C ASP A 170 -1.44 -1.54 -17.62
N SER A 171 -0.14 -1.79 -17.85
CA SER A 171 0.65 -1.10 -18.87
C SER A 171 0.26 -1.48 -20.30
N SER A 172 -0.38 -2.64 -20.50
CA SER A 172 -0.79 -3.11 -21.82
C SER A 172 -2.03 -2.39 -22.34
N THR A 173 -2.94 -2.01 -21.43
CA THR A 173 -4.16 -1.26 -21.75
C THR A 173 -4.10 0.19 -21.30
N ASN A 174 -3.05 0.59 -20.58
CA ASN A 174 -2.90 1.89 -19.94
C ASN A 174 -4.08 2.24 -18.99
N THR A 175 -4.61 1.24 -18.28
CA THR A 175 -5.73 1.41 -17.35
C THR A 175 -5.41 0.89 -15.96
N PHE A 176 -6.06 1.44 -14.95
CA PHE A 176 -5.97 0.90 -13.59
C PHE A 176 -6.97 -0.23 -13.38
N LYS A 177 -6.57 -1.25 -12.62
CA LYS A 177 -7.41 -2.36 -12.21
C LYS A 177 -7.46 -2.45 -10.68
N MET A 178 -8.68 -2.49 -10.16
CA MET A 178 -8.94 -2.88 -8.78
C MET A 178 -9.15 -4.39 -8.73
N VAL A 179 -8.39 -5.07 -7.87
CA VAL A 179 -8.47 -6.51 -7.61
C VAL A 179 -9.03 -6.70 -6.22
N CYS A 180 -10.02 -7.56 -6.08
CA CYS A 180 -10.59 -7.96 -4.80
C CYS A 180 -10.62 -9.49 -4.72
N THR A 181 -10.11 -10.03 -3.63
CA THR A 181 -10.18 -11.45 -3.33
C THR A 181 -11.08 -11.68 -2.13
N LEU A 182 -12.12 -12.50 -2.32
CA LEU A 182 -12.96 -12.99 -1.25
C LEU A 182 -12.31 -14.26 -0.69
N GLN A 183 -12.09 -14.29 0.62
CA GLN A 183 -11.46 -15.41 1.31
C GLN A 183 -12.12 -15.59 2.67
N ASN A 184 -12.08 -16.82 3.18
CA ASN A 184 -12.51 -17.16 4.53
C ASN A 184 -11.33 -17.78 5.31
N THR A 185 -11.54 -18.16 6.56
CA THR A 185 -10.57 -18.93 7.35
C THR A 185 -10.31 -20.29 6.70
N GLY A 186 -9.28 -20.37 5.86
CA GLY A 186 -8.92 -21.63 5.20
C GLY A 186 -8.56 -21.48 3.74
N GLU A 187 -9.28 -20.58 3.06
CA GLU A 187 -9.44 -20.69 1.61
C GLU A 187 -9.78 -19.36 0.96
N CYS A 188 -9.34 -19.18 -0.27
CA CYS A 188 -9.80 -18.12 -1.15
C CYS A 188 -10.99 -18.62 -1.98
N LYS A 189 -12.11 -17.92 -1.90
CA LYS A 189 -13.38 -18.28 -2.55
C LYS A 189 -13.49 -17.75 -3.97
N GLY A 190 -12.80 -16.66 -4.28
CA GLY A 190 -12.75 -16.14 -5.64
C GLY A 190 -12.09 -14.78 -5.74
N THR A 191 -11.89 -14.36 -6.99
CA THR A 191 -11.27 -13.08 -7.32
C THR A 191 -12.10 -12.34 -8.34
N VAL A 192 -12.24 -11.04 -8.11
CA VAL A 192 -13.00 -10.14 -8.96
C VAL A 192 -12.14 -8.94 -9.31
N VAL A 193 -12.28 -8.47 -10.55
CA VAL A 193 -11.49 -7.38 -11.10
C VAL A 193 -12.42 -6.30 -11.64
N HIS A 194 -12.05 -5.05 -11.42
CA HIS A 194 -12.71 -3.88 -11.98
C HIS A 194 -11.69 -2.98 -12.66
N ASN A 195 -11.91 -2.71 -13.95
CA ASN A 195 -11.13 -1.72 -14.67
C ASN A 195 -11.69 -0.33 -14.35
N LEU A 196 -10.85 0.57 -13.82
CA LEU A 196 -11.26 1.94 -13.54
C LEU A 196 -11.72 2.60 -14.85
N GLY A 197 -12.84 3.34 -14.76
CA GLY A 197 -13.53 3.91 -15.92
C GLY A 197 -14.73 3.09 -16.41
N THR A 198 -14.80 1.81 -16.05
CA THR A 198 -16.00 0.98 -16.29
C THR A 198 -17.00 1.07 -15.14
N ASN A 199 -18.17 0.42 -15.27
CA ASN A 199 -19.22 0.40 -14.24
C ASN A 199 -19.54 -1.00 -13.72
N SER A 200 -18.68 -1.99 -13.98
CA SER A 200 -18.96 -3.39 -13.65
C SER A 200 -17.73 -4.10 -13.09
N TRP A 201 -17.98 -5.06 -12.20
CA TRP A 201 -17.00 -6.04 -11.75
C TRP A 201 -17.11 -7.30 -12.60
N ARG A 202 -16.01 -8.02 -12.78
CA ARG A 202 -16.01 -9.34 -13.40
C ARG A 202 -15.23 -10.33 -12.55
N LYS A 203 -15.75 -11.55 -12.46
CA LYS A 203 -15.08 -12.68 -11.82
C LYS A 203 -14.01 -13.23 -12.75
N ILE A 204 -12.87 -13.61 -12.21
CA ILE A 204 -11.80 -14.29 -12.95
C ILE A 204 -11.60 -15.70 -12.41
N SER A 205 -11.00 -16.57 -13.22
CA SER A 205 -10.71 -17.95 -12.84
C SER A 205 -9.49 -18.09 -11.95
N SER A 206 -8.57 -17.12 -11.99
CA SER A 206 -7.38 -17.12 -11.15
C SER A 206 -7.75 -16.70 -9.73
N VAL A 207 -7.52 -17.60 -8.78
CA VAL A 207 -7.81 -17.41 -7.35
C VAL A 207 -6.53 -17.75 -6.58
N PRO A 208 -6.17 -17.01 -5.53
CA PRO A 208 -4.98 -17.34 -4.76
C PRO A 208 -5.15 -18.71 -4.11
N GLN A 209 -4.10 -19.52 -4.10
CA GLN A 209 -4.17 -20.87 -3.55
C GLN A 209 -4.33 -20.86 -2.02
N TYR A 210 -3.86 -19.81 -1.36
CA TYR A 210 -3.86 -19.65 0.09
C TYR A 210 -4.39 -18.26 0.45
N PRO A 211 -5.05 -18.10 1.61
CA PRO A 211 -5.49 -16.78 2.08
C PRO A 211 -4.34 -15.79 2.11
N ILE A 212 -4.60 -14.57 1.66
CA ILE A 212 -3.62 -13.50 1.57
C ILE A 212 -3.92 -12.43 2.61
N TYR A 213 -2.90 -11.74 3.09
CA TYR A 213 -3.06 -10.72 4.12
C TYR A 213 -2.14 -9.53 3.90
N GLY A 214 -2.45 -8.48 4.65
CA GLY A 214 -1.73 -7.22 4.62
C GLY A 214 -2.05 -6.37 3.40
N LYS A 215 -1.45 -5.19 3.38
CA LYS A 215 -1.57 -4.23 2.29
C LYS A 215 -0.70 -4.65 1.11
N PRO A 216 -1.24 -4.67 -0.12
CA PRO A 216 -0.43 -4.98 -1.28
C PRO A 216 0.56 -3.89 -1.60
N VAL A 217 1.67 -4.32 -2.19
CA VAL A 217 2.64 -3.46 -2.86
C VAL A 217 2.52 -3.67 -4.36
N PHE A 218 2.36 -2.59 -5.12
CA PHE A 218 2.37 -2.63 -6.59
C PHE A 218 3.75 -2.25 -7.11
N VAL A 219 4.47 -3.19 -7.71
CA VAL A 219 5.76 -2.94 -8.37
C VAL A 219 5.89 -3.78 -9.64
N HIS A 220 6.56 -3.22 -10.65
CA HIS A 220 6.81 -3.87 -11.95
C HIS A 220 5.59 -4.50 -12.66
N GLY A 221 4.37 -3.97 -12.42
CA GLY A 221 3.15 -4.52 -13.03
C GLY A 221 2.49 -5.64 -12.23
N PHE A 222 2.98 -5.94 -11.03
CA PHE A 222 2.47 -6.98 -10.14
C PHE A 222 1.98 -6.37 -8.83
N LEU A 223 0.88 -6.91 -8.30
CA LEU A 223 0.48 -6.70 -6.91
C LEU A 223 1.03 -7.83 -6.05
N HIS A 224 1.70 -7.50 -4.94
CA HIS A 224 2.30 -8.47 -4.04
C HIS A 224 1.64 -8.43 -2.67
N TRP A 225 1.26 -9.59 -2.15
CA TRP A 225 0.75 -9.78 -0.79
C TRP A 225 1.58 -10.84 -0.06
N LEU A 226 1.42 -10.86 1.27
CA LEU A 226 1.91 -11.96 2.10
C LEU A 226 0.83 -13.04 2.23
N LEU A 227 1.24 -14.30 2.38
CA LEU A 227 0.36 -15.42 2.66
C LEU A 227 0.00 -15.49 4.15
N SER A 228 -1.29 -15.66 4.46
CA SER A 228 -1.82 -15.66 5.83
C SER A 228 -0.99 -16.53 6.76
N PRO A 229 -0.59 -16.00 7.93
CA PRO A 229 0.33 -16.70 8.83
C PRO A 229 -0.39 -17.81 9.64
N LEU A 230 -1.72 -17.95 9.51
CA LEU A 230 -2.54 -18.99 10.14
C LEU A 230 -2.35 -20.39 9.49
N ARG A 231 -1.10 -20.76 9.20
CA ARG A 231 -0.69 -21.96 8.45
C ARG A 231 -1.23 -23.26 9.03
N GLN A 232 -1.46 -23.32 10.35
CA GLN A 232 -1.96 -24.50 11.05
C GLN A 232 -3.32 -25.01 10.51
N TYR A 233 -4.05 -24.19 9.75
CA TYR A 233 -5.32 -24.56 9.14
C TYR A 233 -5.24 -24.88 7.63
N TYR A 234 -4.09 -24.68 6.98
CA TYR A 234 -3.99 -24.61 5.50
C TYR A 234 -3.20 -25.77 4.85
N GLY A 235 -2.78 -26.78 5.62
CA GLY A 235 -1.92 -27.87 5.15
C GLY A 235 -0.44 -27.47 5.00
N ASP A 236 0.38 -28.34 4.42
CA ASP A 236 1.81 -28.10 4.20
C ASP A 236 2.03 -27.01 3.13
N LEU A 237 2.05 -25.74 3.54
CA LEU A 237 2.55 -24.65 2.72
C LEU A 237 4.02 -24.95 2.34
N PRO A 238 4.42 -24.75 1.06
CA PRO A 238 5.83 -24.78 0.70
C PRO A 238 6.55 -23.77 1.59
N VAL A 239 7.50 -24.25 2.40
CA VAL A 239 8.15 -23.44 3.44
C VAL A 239 8.84 -22.21 2.82
N ASP A 240 9.20 -22.32 1.54
CA ASP A 240 9.99 -21.39 0.74
C ASP A 240 9.15 -20.25 0.16
N ASN A 241 7.83 -20.35 0.16
CA ASN A 241 6.94 -19.39 -0.50
C ASN A 241 6.00 -18.74 0.51
N THR A 242 6.19 -17.44 0.77
CA THR A 242 5.35 -16.66 1.67
C THR A 242 4.79 -15.40 1.03
N ILE A 243 5.19 -15.12 -0.21
CA ILE A 243 4.76 -13.97 -1.00
C ILE A 243 4.02 -14.49 -2.21
N ILE A 244 2.91 -13.85 -2.53
CA ILE A 244 2.12 -14.13 -3.72
C ILE A 244 1.97 -12.86 -4.53
N SER A 245 2.12 -13.01 -5.83
CA SER A 245 2.05 -11.92 -6.80
C SER A 245 0.87 -12.11 -7.71
N PHE A 246 0.27 -11.02 -8.16
CA PHE A 246 -0.76 -11.01 -9.18
C PHE A 246 -0.28 -10.19 -10.37
N ASP A 247 -0.06 -10.84 -11.50
CA ASP A 247 0.24 -10.18 -12.78
C ASP A 247 -0.99 -9.40 -13.23
N ILE A 248 -0.95 -8.07 -13.22
CA ILE A 248 -2.10 -7.23 -13.57
C ILE A 248 -2.50 -7.40 -15.04
N CYS A 249 -1.53 -7.62 -15.92
CA CYS A 249 -1.76 -7.76 -17.35
C CYS A 249 -2.37 -9.13 -17.68
N LYS A 250 -1.81 -10.21 -17.12
CA LYS A 250 -2.26 -11.59 -17.38
C LYS A 250 -3.38 -12.05 -16.46
N GLU A 251 -3.60 -11.35 -15.36
CA GLU A 251 -4.58 -11.64 -14.32
C GLU A 251 -4.41 -13.02 -13.71
N LYS A 252 -3.16 -13.32 -13.34
CA LYS A 252 -2.76 -14.61 -12.78
C LYS A 252 -1.98 -14.42 -11.48
N PHE A 253 -2.29 -15.27 -10.51
CA PHE A 253 -1.49 -15.39 -9.30
C PHE A 253 -0.27 -16.27 -9.55
N GLU A 254 0.87 -15.87 -8.99
CA GLU A 254 2.09 -16.67 -8.93
C GLU A 254 2.73 -16.57 -7.55
N LEU A 255 3.27 -17.68 -7.07
CA LEU A 255 4.05 -17.69 -5.83
C LEU A 255 5.46 -17.13 -6.11
N LEU A 256 5.96 -16.36 -5.16
CA LEU A 256 7.35 -15.92 -5.14
C LEU A 256 8.08 -16.56 -3.97
N PRO A 257 9.37 -16.89 -4.15
CA PRO A 257 10.19 -17.34 -3.05
C PRO A 257 10.28 -16.23 -2.01
N HIS A 258 10.31 -16.62 -0.74
CA HIS A 258 10.68 -15.77 0.38
C HIS A 258 12.20 -15.54 0.37
N PRO A 259 12.72 -14.44 0.96
CA PRO A 259 14.16 -14.21 1.16
C PRO A 259 14.96 -15.30 1.93
N GLY A 260 14.36 -16.45 2.26
CA GLY A 260 15.09 -17.62 2.77
C GLY A 260 15.49 -17.54 4.24
N ILE A 261 14.78 -16.74 5.05
CA ILE A 261 15.04 -16.61 6.48
C ILE A 261 14.36 -17.79 7.21
N TRP A 262 15.02 -18.94 7.25
CA TRP A 262 14.67 -19.97 8.22
C TRP A 262 15.69 -19.95 9.34
N SER A 263 15.24 -19.56 10.54
CA SER A 263 16.02 -19.83 11.74
C SER A 263 16.13 -21.35 11.91
N LYS A 264 17.33 -21.85 12.21
CA LYS A 264 17.60 -23.29 12.39
C LYS A 264 16.91 -23.90 13.63
N ASN A 265 16.13 -23.13 14.38
CA ASN A 265 15.55 -23.50 15.68
C ASN A 265 14.01 -23.35 15.71
N MET A 266 13.31 -23.61 14.61
CA MET A 266 11.84 -23.42 14.52
C MET A 266 11.00 -24.56 15.09
N ASP A 267 11.58 -25.60 15.70
CA ASP A 267 10.77 -26.67 16.31
C ASP A 267 10.01 -26.22 17.57
N GLU A 268 10.47 -25.16 18.25
CA GLU A 268 9.77 -24.59 19.43
C GLU A 268 8.90 -23.36 19.10
N PHE A 269 9.07 -22.74 17.93
CA PHE A 269 8.43 -21.46 17.55
C PHE A 269 7.37 -21.57 16.43
N ARG A 270 6.89 -22.78 16.12
CA ARG A 270 5.81 -23.01 15.14
C ARG A 270 4.52 -22.21 15.41
N LEU A 271 4.35 -21.68 16.63
CA LEU A 271 3.21 -20.84 17.05
C LEU A 271 3.46 -19.32 16.93
N ILE A 272 4.70 -18.86 16.73
CA ILE A 272 5.08 -17.44 16.80
C ILE A 272 5.28 -16.81 15.42
N ASP A 273 5.55 -17.62 14.38
CA ASP A 273 5.50 -17.17 12.97
C ASP A 273 4.08 -16.76 12.51
N CYS A 274 3.09 -16.98 13.38
CA CYS A 274 1.70 -16.56 13.26
C CYS A 274 1.47 -15.03 13.38
N ASN A 275 2.48 -14.25 13.80
CA ASN A 275 2.27 -12.88 14.31
C ASN A 275 2.54 -11.73 13.31
N GLY A 276 2.65 -12.00 12.02
CA GLY A 276 2.82 -10.93 11.03
C GLY A 276 4.13 -10.18 11.24
N HIS A 277 5.25 -10.88 11.20
CA HIS A 277 6.58 -10.30 11.39
C HIS A 277 7.24 -9.80 10.11
N PHE A 278 6.61 -9.99 8.96
CA PHE A 278 7.09 -9.48 7.69
C PHE A 278 6.21 -8.33 7.21
N ARG A 279 6.83 -7.32 6.60
CA ARG A 279 6.13 -6.20 5.96
C ARG A 279 6.65 -6.02 4.55
N LEU A 280 5.74 -5.97 3.59
CA LEU A 280 6.05 -5.56 2.23
C LEU A 280 6.01 -4.04 2.15
N PHE A 281 6.94 -3.46 1.41
CA PHE A 281 6.90 -2.04 1.07
C PHE A 281 7.51 -1.79 -0.32
N ASP A 282 7.06 -0.72 -0.96
CA ASP A 282 7.65 -0.23 -2.20
C ASP A 282 8.92 0.56 -1.87
N ARG A 283 10.06 0.13 -2.41
CA ARG A 283 11.34 0.85 -2.34
C ARG A 283 11.66 1.41 -3.72
N ASN A 284 11.06 2.56 -4.06
CA ASN A 284 11.33 3.27 -5.30
C ASN A 284 11.20 2.39 -6.55
N SER A 285 10.11 1.63 -6.64
CA SER A 285 9.80 0.64 -7.69
C SER A 285 10.41 -0.75 -7.50
N ASP A 286 11.20 -1.00 -6.45
CA ASP A 286 11.64 -2.34 -6.08
C ASP A 286 10.75 -2.95 -4.98
N LEU A 287 10.55 -4.27 -5.00
CA LEU A 287 9.85 -4.98 -3.93
C LEU A 287 10.76 -5.13 -2.70
N GLY A 288 10.39 -4.49 -1.59
CA GLY A 288 11.06 -4.61 -0.30
C GLY A 288 10.32 -5.52 0.67
N VAL A 289 11.07 -6.33 1.44
CA VAL A 289 10.59 -7.07 2.61
C VAL A 289 11.38 -6.61 3.82
N ALA A 290 10.67 -6.23 4.87
CA ALA A 290 11.26 -5.99 6.18
C ALA A 290 10.92 -7.13 7.12
N ASP A 291 11.96 -7.76 7.67
CA ASP A 291 11.85 -8.71 8.77
C ASP A 291 11.86 -7.95 10.10
N ILE A 292 10.68 -7.86 10.71
CA ILE A 292 10.44 -7.30 12.03
C ILE A 292 10.12 -8.41 13.05
N SER A 293 10.54 -9.65 12.80
CA SER A 293 10.52 -10.74 13.79
C SER A 293 11.43 -10.45 14.96
N MET A 294 12.47 -9.63 14.73
CA MET A 294 13.41 -9.16 15.73
C MET A 294 14.11 -10.31 16.49
N ASN A 295 14.21 -11.49 15.88
CA ASN A 295 14.88 -12.67 16.46
C ASN A 295 16.32 -12.35 16.91
N ASP A 296 17.02 -11.49 16.16
CA ASP A 296 18.38 -11.02 16.46
C ASP A 296 18.44 -9.56 16.97
N LYS A 297 17.31 -9.00 17.43
CA LYS A 297 17.15 -7.61 17.91
C LYS A 297 17.36 -6.51 16.86
N ASP A 298 17.57 -6.87 15.62
CA ASP A 298 17.72 -5.97 14.48
C ASP A 298 16.53 -6.13 13.50
N ILE A 299 16.35 -5.16 12.61
CA ILE A 299 15.40 -5.25 11.49
C ILE A 299 16.21 -5.44 10.20
N ASP A 300 15.93 -6.52 9.50
CA ASP A 300 16.58 -6.80 8.22
C ASP A 300 15.70 -6.38 7.06
N ILE A 301 16.30 -5.67 6.11
CA ILE A 301 15.62 -5.23 4.90
C ILE A 301 16.20 -5.96 3.70
N TRP A 302 15.31 -6.64 2.99
CA TRP A 302 15.58 -7.41 1.79
C TRP A 302 14.92 -6.75 0.60
N VAL A 303 15.59 -6.79 -0.55
CA VAL A 303 15.05 -6.29 -1.82
C VAL A 303 15.15 -7.39 -2.85
N MET A 304 14.07 -7.58 -3.61
CA MET A 304 14.01 -8.56 -4.68
C MET A 304 14.58 -7.97 -5.96
N ASP A 305 15.51 -8.69 -6.58
CA ASP A 305 15.86 -8.52 -7.98
C ASP A 305 14.72 -9.13 -8.82
N HIS A 306 13.90 -8.29 -9.44
CA HIS A 306 12.74 -8.74 -10.23
C HIS A 306 13.15 -9.56 -11.47
N VAL A 307 14.35 -9.36 -12.01
CA VAL A 307 14.83 -10.08 -13.19
C VAL A 307 15.26 -11.49 -12.82
N LYS A 308 16.04 -11.62 -11.73
CA LYS A 308 16.54 -12.92 -11.26
C LYS A 308 15.53 -13.67 -10.38
N LYS A 309 14.53 -12.95 -9.86
CA LYS A 309 13.61 -13.42 -8.80
C LYS A 309 14.37 -13.88 -7.54
N GLU A 310 15.47 -13.20 -7.23
CA GLU A 310 16.34 -13.49 -6.08
C GLU A 310 16.28 -12.37 -5.05
N TRP A 311 16.42 -12.71 -3.79
CA TRP A 311 16.45 -11.74 -2.70
C TRP A 311 17.87 -11.43 -2.27
N SER A 312 18.12 -10.15 -1.97
CA SER A 312 19.36 -9.70 -1.36
C SER A 312 19.07 -8.89 -0.11
N LYS A 313 19.82 -9.16 0.95
CA LYS A 313 19.78 -8.33 2.17
C LYS A 313 20.54 -7.05 1.88
N VAL A 314 19.85 -5.91 1.91
CA VAL A 314 20.42 -4.61 1.55
C VAL A 314 20.75 -3.79 2.80
N TYR A 315 19.92 -3.89 3.84
CA TYR A 315 20.15 -3.15 5.10
C TYR A 315 19.90 -4.02 6.33
N ASN A 316 20.56 -3.65 7.43
CA ASN A 316 20.38 -4.20 8.77
C ASN A 316 20.28 -3.01 9.72
N ILE A 317 19.10 -2.75 10.25
CA ILE A 317 18.83 -1.65 11.18
C ILE A 317 19.07 -2.17 12.59
N ARG A 318 20.19 -1.76 13.19
CA ARG A 318 20.59 -2.19 14.52
C ARG A 318 19.87 -1.42 15.61
N LEU A 319 18.82 -1.99 16.20
CA LEU A 319 18.06 -1.30 17.25
C LEU A 319 18.83 -1.25 18.58
N THR A 320 19.63 -2.27 18.86
CA THR A 320 20.38 -2.39 20.14
C THR A 320 21.54 -1.42 20.27
N GLN A 321 22.17 -1.04 19.16
CA GLN A 321 23.26 -0.06 19.15
C GLN A 321 22.74 1.39 19.19
N THR A 322 21.42 1.60 19.04
CA THR A 322 20.84 2.91 18.71
C THR A 322 19.84 3.42 19.75
N LEU A 323 20.20 3.39 21.04
CA LEU A 323 19.42 3.77 22.23
C LEU A 323 18.44 2.68 22.70
N ALA A 324 18.55 2.27 23.97
CA ALA A 324 17.62 1.32 24.61
C ALA A 324 16.14 1.74 24.53
N ALA A 325 15.88 3.04 24.40
CA ALA A 325 14.55 3.59 24.19
C ALA A 325 13.95 3.23 22.82
N ALA A 326 14.75 3.16 21.75
CA ALA A 326 14.28 2.79 20.41
C ALA A 326 13.82 1.34 20.37
N TYR A 327 14.65 0.45 20.91
CA TYR A 327 14.34 -0.97 21.02
C TYR A 327 13.01 -1.20 21.77
N ASN A 328 12.87 -0.69 23.00
CA ASN A 328 11.65 -0.91 23.78
C ASN A 328 10.40 -0.33 23.10
N ASP A 329 10.48 0.86 22.50
CA ASP A 329 9.32 1.54 21.92
C ASP A 329 8.86 0.91 20.59
N VAL A 330 9.80 0.40 19.77
CA VAL A 330 9.50 -0.33 18.52
C VAL A 330 9.07 -1.76 18.81
N CYS A 331 9.73 -2.46 19.74
CA CYS A 331 9.37 -3.85 20.09
C CYS A 331 7.96 -3.95 20.69
N ILE A 332 7.63 -3.10 21.67
CA ILE A 332 6.29 -3.09 22.27
C ILE A 332 5.24 -2.79 21.19
N TYR A 333 5.55 -1.89 20.25
CA TYR A 333 4.64 -1.53 19.19
C TYR A 333 4.41 -2.69 18.20
N ALA A 334 5.47 -3.36 17.74
CA ALA A 334 5.39 -4.49 16.83
C ALA A 334 4.60 -5.66 17.44
N ILE A 335 4.82 -5.97 18.72
CA ILE A 335 4.06 -7.00 19.46
C ILE A 335 2.59 -6.59 19.61
N ALA A 336 2.31 -5.31 19.85
CA ALA A 336 0.94 -4.81 20.04
C ALA A 336 0.14 -4.68 18.72
N CYS A 337 0.80 -4.65 17.56
CA CYS A 337 0.22 -4.30 16.27
C CYS A 337 0.35 -5.43 15.24
N ILE A 338 -0.18 -6.61 15.55
CA ILE A 338 -0.16 -7.79 14.66
C ILE A 338 -0.95 -7.55 13.34
N TYR A 339 -1.87 -6.57 13.33
CA TYR A 339 -2.79 -6.31 12.21
C TYR A 339 -2.63 -4.93 11.54
N ASN A 340 -1.57 -4.16 11.85
CA ASN A 340 -1.39 -2.83 11.26
C ASN A 340 -0.42 -2.87 10.06
N ASP A 341 -0.93 -2.43 8.90
CA ASP A 341 -0.27 -2.59 7.62
C ASP A 341 0.65 -1.42 7.20
N ASN A 342 0.97 -0.47 8.08
CA ASN A 342 1.75 0.74 7.73
C ASN A 342 2.79 1.13 8.81
N ASP A 343 3.55 0.14 9.28
CA ASP A 343 4.53 0.33 10.35
C ASP A 343 5.96 0.52 9.82
N ILE A 344 6.18 0.30 8.53
CA ILE A 344 7.43 0.59 7.82
C ILE A 344 7.14 1.03 6.38
N GLY A 345 7.96 1.93 5.85
CA GLY A 345 7.90 2.34 4.45
C GLY A 345 8.91 3.43 4.13
N MET A 346 8.89 3.92 2.90
CA MET A 346 9.72 5.06 2.49
C MET A 346 9.13 6.37 3.02
N TYR A 347 9.99 7.25 3.54
CA TYR A 347 9.62 8.61 3.95
C TYR A 347 10.00 9.63 2.88
N GLN A 348 11.27 9.60 2.50
CA GLN A 348 11.91 10.39 1.46
C GLN A 348 12.93 9.48 0.78
N GLU A 349 13.53 9.95 -0.32
CA GLU A 349 14.61 9.22 -0.97
C GLU A 349 15.71 8.87 0.04
N GLY A 350 16.10 7.59 0.07
CA GLY A 350 17.10 7.08 1.03
C GLY A 350 16.69 7.10 2.49
N GLN A 351 15.42 7.34 2.83
CA GLN A 351 14.94 7.36 4.21
C GLN A 351 13.76 6.41 4.42
N ILE A 352 13.93 5.49 5.37
CA ILE A 352 12.91 4.50 5.75
C ILE A 352 12.33 4.92 7.10
N PHE A 353 11.01 5.04 7.19
CA PHE A 353 10.36 5.23 8.48
C PHE A 353 10.01 3.89 9.11
N LEU A 354 10.12 3.81 10.43
CA LEU A 354 9.66 2.74 11.29
C LEU A 354 8.74 3.37 12.32
N LYS A 355 7.52 2.85 12.45
CA LYS A 355 6.54 3.38 13.39
C LYS A 355 6.80 2.86 14.80
N SER A 356 6.61 3.72 15.79
CA SER A 356 6.61 3.35 17.21
C SER A 356 5.36 3.86 17.91
N TYR A 357 5.21 3.52 19.19
CA TYR A 357 4.09 4.02 20.00
C TYR A 357 4.12 5.56 20.17
N LYS A 358 5.31 6.16 20.21
CA LYS A 358 5.50 7.60 20.49
C LYS A 358 5.71 8.47 19.24
N GLY A 359 5.94 7.87 18.07
CA GLY A 359 6.27 8.61 16.85
C GLY A 359 6.83 7.72 15.75
N TYR A 360 7.83 8.22 15.03
CA TYR A 360 8.52 7.48 13.97
C TYR A 360 10.03 7.51 14.19
N TRP A 361 10.69 6.40 13.90
CA TRP A 361 12.13 6.34 13.71
C TRP A 361 12.43 6.42 12.23
N ILE A 362 13.31 7.33 11.82
CA ILE A 362 13.75 7.48 10.44
C ILE A 362 15.16 6.91 10.34
N PHE A 363 15.31 5.88 9.53
CA PHE A 363 16.58 5.27 9.16
C PHE A 363 17.08 5.89 7.85
N SER A 364 18.29 6.43 7.86
CA SER A 364 18.97 6.89 6.64
C SER A 364 19.75 5.73 6.03
N THR A 365 19.45 5.39 4.78
CA THR A 365 20.18 4.37 4.03
C THR A 365 21.57 4.83 3.61
N GLU A 366 21.83 6.14 3.61
CA GLU A 366 23.14 6.73 3.28
C GLU A 366 24.10 6.69 4.46
N THR A 367 23.62 7.07 5.65
CA THR A 367 24.47 7.18 6.85
C THR A 367 24.40 5.95 7.74
N GLY A 368 23.38 5.10 7.58
CA GLY A 368 23.06 4.01 8.51
C GLY A 368 22.54 4.49 9.87
N GLY A 369 22.30 5.79 10.02
CA GLY A 369 21.84 6.40 11.27
C GLY A 369 20.33 6.28 11.47
N LEU A 370 19.91 6.13 12.73
CA LEU A 370 18.52 6.17 13.14
C LEU A 370 18.24 7.43 13.95
N ARG A 371 17.20 8.18 13.60
CA ARG A 371 16.73 9.35 14.35
C ARG A 371 15.27 9.24 14.72
N PHE A 372 14.89 9.71 15.89
CA PHE A 372 13.50 9.73 16.32
C PHE A 372 12.83 11.05 15.95
N LYS A 373 11.61 10.97 15.43
CA LYS A 373 10.76 12.13 15.15
C LYS A 373 9.39 11.98 15.82
N GLN A 374 8.99 13.03 16.53
CA GLN A 374 7.63 13.15 17.07
C GLN A 374 6.68 13.72 16.01
N ILE A 375 5.39 13.42 16.14
CA ILE A 375 4.36 13.91 15.22
C ILE A 375 3.53 14.97 15.95
N SER A 376 3.27 16.09 15.28
CA SER A 376 2.42 17.14 15.81
C SER A 376 1.41 17.63 14.78
N GLY A 377 0.28 18.16 15.24
CA GLY A 377 -0.79 18.70 14.39
C GLY A 377 -2.03 17.80 14.20
N LEU A 378 -2.11 16.67 14.90
CA LEU A 378 -3.29 15.80 14.92
C LEU A 378 -3.71 15.50 16.38
N SER A 379 -5.01 15.43 16.63
CA SER A 379 -5.54 15.03 17.94
C SER A 379 -5.17 13.57 18.23
N ASN A 380 -4.31 13.37 19.23
CA ASN A 380 -3.95 12.11 19.89
C ASN A 380 -3.43 10.96 18.99
N GLY A 381 -2.16 11.06 18.59
CA GLY A 381 -1.22 9.91 18.50
C GLY A 381 -1.45 8.85 17.41
N ALA A 382 -2.43 9.06 16.55
CA ALA A 382 -2.91 8.01 15.66
C ALA A 382 -2.85 8.50 14.21
N ALA A 383 -1.65 8.67 13.67
CA ALA A 383 -1.43 9.02 12.26
C ALA A 383 -0.60 7.95 11.57
N GLN A 384 -0.86 7.71 10.29
CA GLN A 384 -0.06 6.89 9.39
C GLN A 384 0.64 7.80 8.39
N ILE A 385 1.86 7.44 8.01
CA ILE A 385 2.60 8.10 6.93
C ILE A 385 2.56 7.18 5.71
N LEU A 386 2.22 7.75 4.57
CA LEU A 386 2.29 7.09 3.28
C LEU A 386 3.22 7.89 2.38
N SER A 387 4.17 7.23 1.73
CA SER A 387 4.87 7.85 0.61
C SER A 387 3.95 8.03 -0.60
N HIS A 388 3.80 9.25 -1.10
CA HIS A 388 2.92 9.55 -2.23
C HIS A 388 3.64 10.32 -3.33
N THR A 389 3.57 9.78 -4.55
CA THR A 389 3.88 10.50 -5.79
C THR A 389 2.60 11.09 -6.36
N GLY A 390 2.65 12.30 -6.91
CA GLY A 390 1.47 12.92 -7.50
C GLY A 390 1.01 12.20 -8.77
N SER A 391 -0.27 12.31 -9.13
CA SER A 391 -0.79 11.72 -10.36
C SER A 391 -1.56 12.73 -11.22
N LEU A 392 -1.33 12.69 -12.54
CA LEU A 392 -2.14 13.43 -13.50
C LEU A 392 -3.43 12.71 -13.89
N VAL A 393 -3.65 11.47 -13.43
CA VAL A 393 -4.81 10.66 -13.81
C VAL A 393 -6.12 11.34 -13.38
N LEU A 394 -7.08 11.41 -14.29
CA LEU A 394 -8.47 11.81 -14.00
C LEU A 394 -9.28 10.56 -13.65
N ILE A 395 -10.03 10.58 -12.54
CA ILE A 395 -10.83 9.44 -12.07
C ILE A 395 -12.33 9.67 -12.10
#